data_AF-A0A0E0QUU5-F1
#
_entry.id   AF-A0A0E0QUU5-F1
#
_cell.length_a   1.000
_cell.length_b   1.000
_cell.length_c   1.000
_cell.angle_alpha   90.00
_cell.angle_beta   90.00
_cell.angle_gamma   90.00
#
_symmetry.space_group_name_H-M   'P 1'
#
loop_
_entity.id
_entity.type
_entity.pdbx_description
1 polymer ?
#
loop_
_entity_poly.entity_id
_entity_poly.type
_entity_poly.pdbx_seq_one_letter_code
_entity_poly.pdbx_strand_id
1 'polypeptide(L)'
;MAAPDMSPKAGKPLVQNDAGSYLAWSGKDQPALAGEKLGCGLLVLKPLGFALPHYADSGKFGYVLGGSAVVGVLPVGVDARERVVRLEAADVIAMRAGEVTWCPGDFSYFILAGPMGVLGGLDAGLLATASGLTSPEQAATAFRSQPAALLTRLSRKLHGVRPREHDRHGIVVNAARVPPDSTGGKTVTAAHLPALAQLGLSVGLALLDAGAAVRGPWVLRDAAAQAVYVARGSGRVQVASAGGASTLLDAEVAAGSLLVVPRYAVALVAADDAGGMELVSLIKSSRPAMEHFTGKGSVIGGLTPEIVQAALNVSPELVEQLRTK
;
A
#
# COMPACT_ATOMS: atom_id res chain seq x y z
N MET A 1 -5.01 -26.95 10.07
CA MET A 1 -3.98 -25.88 10.02
C MET A 1 -4.21 -24.96 11.19
N ALA A 2 -3.17 -24.58 11.93
CA ALA A 2 -3.28 -23.52 12.93
C ALA A 2 -3.69 -22.21 12.24
N ALA A 3 -4.46 -21.36 12.93
CA ALA A 3 -4.78 -20.04 12.41
C ALA A 3 -3.47 -19.26 12.17
N PRO A 4 -3.34 -18.53 11.05
CA PRO A 4 -2.15 -17.72 10.80
C PRO A 4 -1.98 -16.67 11.89
N ASP A 5 -0.73 -16.39 12.27
CA ASP A 5 -0.39 -15.33 13.20
C ASP A 5 -0.80 -13.97 12.60
N MET A 6 -1.76 -13.32 13.26
CA MET A 6 -2.35 -12.03 12.88
C MET A 6 -1.73 -10.85 13.61
N SER A 7 -0.70 -11.09 14.44
CA SER A 7 -0.07 -10.03 15.23
C SER A 7 0.46 -8.90 14.34
N PRO A 8 0.40 -7.63 14.79
CA PRO A 8 0.94 -6.50 14.06
C PRO A 8 2.46 -6.58 14.10
N LYS A 9 3.12 -6.36 12.97
CA LYS A 9 4.58 -6.44 12.89
C LYS A 9 5.18 -5.21 12.24
N ALA A 10 6.40 -4.89 12.65
CA ALA A 10 7.24 -3.92 11.97
C ALA A 10 7.83 -4.53 10.68
N GLY A 11 8.03 -3.69 9.67
CA GLY A 11 8.68 -4.10 8.42
C GLY A 11 10.16 -4.39 8.64
N LYS A 12 10.69 -5.37 7.91
CA LYS A 12 12.13 -5.69 7.96
C LYS A 12 12.86 -5.03 6.81
N PRO A 13 14.07 -4.47 7.04
CA PRO A 13 14.83 -3.85 5.96
C PRO A 13 15.27 -4.92 4.95
N LEU A 14 14.81 -4.78 3.71
CA LEU A 14 15.36 -5.51 2.58
C LEU A 14 16.66 -4.83 2.11
N VAL A 15 16.68 -3.50 2.12
CA VAL A 15 17.85 -2.67 1.87
C VAL A 15 17.84 -1.48 2.81
N GLN A 16 19.01 -1.16 3.39
CA GLN A 16 19.20 0.06 4.18
C GLN A 16 20.62 0.58 3.98
N ASN A 17 20.74 1.82 3.53
CA ASN A 17 22.03 2.48 3.33
C ASN A 17 21.91 4.01 3.50
N ASP A 18 22.93 4.73 3.05
CA ASP A 18 22.97 6.19 3.13
C ASP A 18 21.95 6.84 2.18
N ALA A 19 21.49 6.18 1.12
CA ALA A 19 20.47 6.68 0.20
C ALA A 19 19.04 6.58 0.76
N GLY A 20 18.81 5.68 1.72
CA GLY A 20 17.48 5.44 2.29
C GLY A 20 17.32 4.02 2.84
N SER A 21 16.07 3.59 2.92
CA SER A 21 15.71 2.22 3.30
C SER A 21 14.49 1.75 2.54
N TYR A 22 14.42 0.45 2.30
CA TYR A 22 13.25 -0.22 1.78
C TYR A 22 12.90 -1.36 2.74
N LEU A 23 11.80 -1.19 3.48
CA LEU A 23 11.26 -2.20 4.39
C LEU A 23 10.22 -3.06 3.67
N ALA A 24 10.15 -4.33 4.03
CA ALA A 24 9.26 -5.33 3.45
C ALA A 24 8.55 -6.12 4.56
N TRP A 25 7.31 -6.52 4.29
CA TRP A 25 6.56 -7.47 5.10
C TRP A 25 6.41 -8.77 4.31
N SER A 26 7.48 -9.56 4.31
CA SER A 26 7.49 -10.82 3.58
C SER A 26 6.43 -11.78 4.10
N GLY A 27 5.95 -12.71 3.27
CA GLY A 27 5.03 -13.77 3.72
C GLY A 27 5.56 -14.65 4.86
N LYS A 28 6.89 -14.71 5.03
CA LYS A 28 7.53 -15.39 6.15
C LYS A 28 7.37 -14.59 7.46
N ASP A 29 7.46 -13.28 7.37
CA ASP A 29 7.40 -12.39 8.52
C ASP A 29 5.94 -12.08 8.89
N GLN A 30 5.08 -11.85 7.89
CA GLN A 30 3.64 -11.60 8.05
C GLN A 30 2.81 -12.66 7.28
N PRO A 31 2.62 -13.88 7.83
CA PRO A 31 1.89 -14.97 7.16
C PRO A 31 0.48 -14.61 6.71
N ALA A 32 -0.19 -13.72 7.45
CA ALA A 32 -1.52 -13.23 7.09
C ALA A 32 -1.56 -12.55 5.71
N LEU A 33 -0.51 -11.83 5.31
CA LEU A 33 -0.41 -11.24 3.98
C LEU A 33 -0.31 -12.32 2.89
N ALA A 34 0.52 -13.33 3.11
CA ALA A 34 0.68 -14.45 2.17
C ALA A 34 -0.63 -15.22 2.00
N GLY A 35 -1.35 -15.47 3.10
CA GLY A 35 -2.67 -16.10 3.08
C GLY A 35 -3.67 -15.36 2.19
N GLU A 36 -3.60 -14.03 2.20
CA GLU A 36 -4.44 -13.17 1.37
C GLU A 36 -3.83 -12.80 0.02
N LYS A 37 -2.65 -13.36 -0.33
CA LYS A 37 -1.88 -13.07 -1.55
C LYS A 37 -1.62 -11.57 -1.73
N LEU A 38 -1.15 -10.92 -0.66
CA LEU A 38 -0.78 -9.52 -0.63
C LEU A 38 0.72 -9.36 -0.35
N GLY A 39 1.30 -8.27 -0.85
CA GLY A 39 2.66 -7.81 -0.54
C GLY A 39 2.61 -6.36 -0.09
N CYS A 40 3.48 -5.98 0.87
CA CYS A 40 3.53 -4.63 1.41
C CYS A 40 4.99 -4.21 1.61
N GLY A 41 5.31 -2.97 1.27
CA GLY A 41 6.63 -2.40 1.47
C GLY A 41 6.58 -0.91 1.77
N LEU A 42 7.61 -0.43 2.45
CA LEU A 42 7.79 0.97 2.80
C LEU A 42 9.12 1.47 2.26
N LEU A 43 9.06 2.38 1.29
CA LEU A 43 10.23 3.06 0.75
C LEU A 43 10.46 4.39 1.44
N VAL A 44 11.65 4.57 2.00
CA VAL A 44 12.13 5.83 2.55
C VAL A 44 13.35 6.25 1.75
N LEU A 45 13.24 7.35 1.01
CA LEU A 45 14.36 7.96 0.30
C LEU A 45 14.87 9.17 1.07
N LYS A 46 16.18 9.19 1.34
CA LYS A 46 16.87 10.40 1.82
C LYS A 46 17.07 11.38 0.65
N PRO A 47 17.40 12.66 0.90
CA PRO A 47 17.75 13.59 -0.18
C PRO A 47 18.83 13.00 -1.09
N LEU A 48 18.62 13.08 -2.41
CA LEU A 48 19.45 12.46 -3.45
C LEU A 48 19.48 10.92 -3.44
N GLY A 49 18.65 10.28 -2.62
CA GLY A 49 18.41 8.85 -2.70
C GLY A 49 17.74 8.48 -4.03
N PHE A 50 18.25 7.45 -4.66
CA PHE A 50 17.78 6.94 -5.95
C PHE A 50 17.58 5.44 -5.86
N ALA A 51 16.35 5.01 -6.08
CA ALA A 51 16.07 3.60 -6.27
C ALA A 51 16.38 3.23 -7.73
N LEU A 52 16.98 2.05 -7.93
CA LEU A 52 17.38 1.57 -9.25
C LEU A 52 16.16 1.07 -10.04
N PRO A 53 16.19 1.15 -11.38
CA PRO A 53 15.11 0.63 -12.22
C PRO A 53 14.83 -0.87 -12.02
N HIS A 54 13.57 -1.22 -11.89
CA HIS A 54 13.06 -2.57 -11.70
C HIS A 54 11.58 -2.67 -12.14
N TYR A 55 11.11 -3.88 -12.45
CA TYR A 55 9.68 -4.17 -12.53
C TYR A 55 9.30 -5.31 -11.60
N ALA A 56 8.00 -5.50 -11.38
CA ALA A 56 7.45 -6.59 -10.59
C ALA A 56 6.54 -7.48 -11.46
N ASP A 57 6.42 -8.75 -11.07
CA ASP A 57 5.49 -9.74 -11.64
C ASP A 57 4.01 -9.46 -11.28
N SER A 58 3.76 -8.41 -10.51
CA SER A 58 2.46 -8.09 -9.92
C SER A 58 2.20 -6.59 -9.97
N GLY A 59 0.90 -6.26 -10.02
CA GLY A 59 0.43 -4.89 -9.98
C GLY A 59 0.60 -4.30 -8.58
N LYS A 60 1.06 -3.05 -8.50
CA LYS A 60 1.32 -2.35 -7.23
C LYS A 60 0.83 -0.91 -7.28
N PHE A 61 0.52 -0.34 -6.12
CA PHE A 61 0.39 1.10 -5.97
C PHE A 61 1.39 1.62 -4.93
N GLY A 62 1.71 2.90 -5.00
CA GLY A 62 2.41 3.62 -3.94
C GLY A 62 1.53 4.74 -3.41
N TYR A 63 1.51 4.93 -2.09
CA TYR A 63 0.93 6.10 -1.43
C TYR A 63 2.06 6.90 -0.79
N VAL A 64 2.15 8.20 -1.09
CA VAL A 64 3.19 9.07 -0.53
C VAL A 64 2.77 9.57 0.85
N LEU A 65 3.33 8.94 1.88
CA LEU A 65 3.12 9.34 3.29
C LEU A 65 3.61 10.77 3.58
N GLY A 66 4.71 11.19 2.95
CA GLY A 66 5.27 12.51 3.16
C GLY A 66 6.44 12.83 2.24
N GLY A 67 6.71 14.13 2.08
CA GLY A 67 7.77 14.65 1.23
C GLY A 67 7.37 14.72 -0.26
N SER A 68 8.38 14.73 -1.12
CA SER A 68 8.19 14.73 -2.57
C SER A 68 9.32 13.98 -3.25
N ALA A 69 8.99 13.28 -4.33
CA ALA A 69 9.96 12.55 -5.15
C ALA A 69 9.70 12.81 -6.62
N VAL A 70 10.71 12.61 -7.46
CA VAL A 70 10.48 12.34 -8.87
C VAL A 70 10.32 10.83 -8.99
N VAL A 71 9.52 10.33 -9.93
CA VAL A 71 9.39 8.91 -10.26
C VAL A 71 9.28 8.78 -11.77
N GLY A 72 9.94 7.77 -12.33
CA GLY A 72 9.83 7.38 -13.73
C GLY A 72 9.13 6.05 -13.84
N VAL A 73 8.20 5.98 -14.78
CA VAL A 73 7.44 4.78 -15.12
C VAL A 73 7.56 4.60 -16.63
N LEU A 74 8.10 3.46 -17.05
CA LEU A 74 8.07 3.03 -18.45
C LEU A 74 6.91 2.03 -18.62
N PRO A 75 5.82 2.43 -19.29
CA PRO A 75 4.69 1.55 -19.52
C PRO A 75 5.07 0.35 -20.40
N VAL A 76 4.36 -0.76 -20.25
CA VAL A 76 4.44 -1.87 -21.20
C VAL A 76 3.69 -1.48 -22.48
N GLY A 77 4.34 -1.61 -23.63
CA GLY A 77 3.74 -1.37 -24.95
C GLY A 77 4.76 -1.09 -26.04
N VAL A 78 4.35 -1.25 -27.30
CA VAL A 78 5.13 -0.83 -28.47
C VAL A 78 5.21 0.70 -28.46
N ASP A 79 6.40 1.26 -28.71
CA ASP A 79 6.70 2.69 -28.67
C ASP A 79 6.43 3.40 -27.33
N ALA A 80 6.33 2.65 -26.23
CA ALA A 80 6.15 3.21 -24.91
C ALA A 80 7.33 4.12 -24.54
N ARG A 81 7.01 5.33 -24.07
CA ARG A 81 8.00 6.29 -23.59
C ARG A 81 7.93 6.37 -22.07
N GLU A 82 9.10 6.56 -21.46
CA GLU A 82 9.19 6.86 -20.03
C GLU A 82 8.30 8.06 -19.71
N ARG A 83 7.52 7.93 -18.66
CA ARG A 83 6.75 8.99 -18.00
C ARG A 83 7.49 9.39 -16.74
N VAL A 84 7.82 10.68 -16.61
CA VAL A 84 8.52 11.23 -15.45
C VAL A 84 7.54 12.12 -14.72
N VAL A 85 7.16 11.72 -13.51
CA VAL A 85 6.20 12.42 -12.68
C VAL A 85 6.86 12.92 -11.41
N ARG A 86 6.40 14.09 -10.92
CA ARG A 86 6.70 14.53 -9.56
C ARG A 86 5.58 14.02 -8.69
N LEU A 87 5.91 13.31 -7.62
CA LEU A 87 4.97 12.91 -6.58
C LEU A 87 5.13 13.82 -5.36
N GLU A 88 4.01 14.08 -4.69
CA GLU A 88 3.92 14.81 -3.44
C GLU A 88 3.08 14.06 -2.41
N ALA A 89 3.07 14.53 -1.16
CA ALA A 89 2.28 13.93 -0.10
C ALA A 89 0.82 13.71 -0.53
N ALA A 90 0.25 12.58 -0.11
CA ALA A 90 -1.06 12.08 -0.49
C ALA A 90 -1.25 11.65 -1.95
N ASP A 91 -0.21 11.71 -2.81
CA ASP A 91 -0.31 11.09 -4.13
C ASP A 91 -0.40 9.56 -4.03
N VAL A 92 -1.35 8.99 -4.77
CA VAL A 92 -1.44 7.57 -5.09
C VAL A 92 -0.97 7.38 -6.53
N ILE A 93 0.07 6.58 -6.73
CA ILE A 93 0.56 6.15 -8.04
C ILE A 93 0.25 4.67 -8.26
N ALA A 94 -0.33 4.31 -9.40
CA ALA A 94 -0.59 2.91 -9.78
C ALA A 94 0.40 2.45 -10.85
N MET A 95 0.93 1.24 -10.70
CA MET A 95 1.92 0.62 -11.57
C MET A 95 1.47 -0.81 -11.89
N ARG A 96 1.40 -1.14 -13.18
CA ARG A 96 0.99 -2.46 -13.66
C ARG A 96 2.15 -3.44 -13.62
N ALA A 97 1.83 -4.74 -13.56
CA ALA A 97 2.84 -5.78 -13.67
C ALA A 97 3.65 -5.61 -14.97
N GLY A 98 4.97 -5.76 -14.88
CA GLY A 98 5.90 -5.59 -16.00
C GLY A 98 6.27 -4.15 -16.35
N GLU A 99 5.63 -3.13 -15.78
CA GLU A 99 6.07 -1.74 -15.98
C GLU A 99 7.41 -1.50 -15.25
N VAL A 100 8.39 -0.92 -15.94
CA VAL A 100 9.68 -0.59 -15.34
C VAL A 100 9.53 0.71 -14.56
N THR A 101 9.88 0.65 -13.30
CA THR A 101 9.75 1.73 -12.32
C THR A 101 11.07 1.85 -11.58
N TRP A 102 11.39 3.01 -11.06
CA TRP A 102 12.55 3.14 -10.18
C TRP A 102 12.15 3.45 -8.73
N CYS A 103 10.99 2.95 -8.28
CA CYS A 103 10.53 3.01 -6.88
C CYS A 103 10.11 1.62 -6.35
N PRO A 104 10.85 1.03 -5.37
CA PRO A 104 10.59 -0.35 -4.92
C PRO A 104 9.25 -0.56 -4.20
N GLY A 105 8.71 -1.78 -4.30
CA GLY A 105 7.50 -2.33 -3.63
C GLY A 105 7.53 -3.89 -3.59
N ASP A 106 7.00 -4.55 -2.55
CA ASP A 106 7.47 -5.90 -2.12
C ASP A 106 6.91 -7.05 -2.97
N PHE A 107 7.65 -7.46 -4.00
CA PHE A 107 7.26 -8.46 -4.99
C PHE A 107 8.51 -9.13 -5.61
N SER A 108 8.34 -10.12 -6.49
CA SER A 108 9.47 -10.63 -7.28
C SER A 108 9.95 -9.52 -8.21
N TYR A 109 11.13 -8.97 -7.91
CA TYR A 109 11.70 -7.92 -8.73
C TYR A 109 12.54 -8.48 -9.86
N PHE A 110 12.31 -7.95 -11.05
CA PHE A 110 13.29 -8.00 -12.11
C PHE A 110 14.08 -6.69 -12.09
N ILE A 111 15.28 -6.75 -11.52
CA ILE A 111 16.14 -5.58 -11.31
C ILE A 111 17.05 -5.42 -12.53
N LEU A 112 17.16 -4.18 -13.03
CA LEU A 112 17.89 -3.90 -14.27
C LEU A 112 19.34 -3.46 -14.05
N ALA A 113 19.68 -3.03 -12.83
CA ALA A 113 20.99 -2.49 -12.49
C ALA A 113 21.43 -2.85 -11.07
N GLY A 114 22.74 -2.81 -10.83
CA GLY A 114 23.32 -3.17 -9.54
C GLY A 114 23.69 -4.66 -9.44
N PRO A 115 24.16 -5.13 -8.27
CA PRO A 115 24.57 -6.51 -8.06
C PRO A 115 23.39 -7.51 -8.14
N MET A 116 22.14 -7.04 -8.05
CA MET A 116 20.94 -7.85 -8.27
C MET A 116 20.41 -7.76 -9.71
N GLY A 117 21.11 -7.04 -10.59
CA GLY A 117 20.72 -6.82 -11.97
C GLY A 117 20.78 -8.10 -12.79
N VAL A 118 19.69 -8.48 -13.43
CA VAL A 118 19.57 -9.72 -14.22
C VAL A 118 20.56 -9.80 -15.39
N LEU A 119 20.90 -8.66 -16.00
CA LEU A 119 21.88 -8.58 -17.09
C LEU A 119 23.29 -8.91 -16.59
N GLY A 120 23.59 -8.65 -15.31
CA GLY A 120 24.89 -8.95 -14.73
C GLY A 120 25.24 -10.45 -14.78
N GLY A 121 24.23 -11.32 -14.73
CA GLY A 121 24.38 -12.78 -14.78
C GLY A 121 24.56 -13.39 -16.17
N LEU A 122 24.41 -12.60 -17.24
CA LEU A 122 24.59 -13.08 -18.62
C LEU A 122 26.06 -13.01 -19.05
N ASP A 123 26.42 -13.80 -20.06
CA ASP A 123 27.77 -13.76 -20.63
C ASP A 123 28.09 -12.38 -21.22
N ALA A 124 29.27 -11.86 -20.92
CA ALA A 124 29.65 -10.49 -21.30
C ALA A 124 29.90 -10.35 -22.81
N GLY A 125 30.41 -11.40 -23.48
CA GLY A 125 30.64 -11.38 -24.93
C GLY A 125 29.33 -11.46 -25.72
N LEU A 126 28.40 -12.31 -25.29
CA LEU A 126 27.05 -12.36 -25.85
C LEU A 126 26.30 -11.06 -25.62
N LEU A 127 26.39 -10.47 -24.42
CA LEU A 127 25.80 -9.16 -24.14
C LEU A 127 26.39 -8.05 -25.00
N ALA A 128 27.72 -8.05 -25.18
CA ALA A 128 28.37 -7.08 -26.03
C ALA A 128 27.82 -7.16 -27.46
N THR A 129 27.74 -8.37 -28.00
CA THR A 129 27.19 -8.63 -29.34
C THR A 129 25.72 -8.19 -29.45
N ALA A 130 24.87 -8.63 -28.52
CA ALA A 130 23.44 -8.33 -28.53
C ALA A 130 23.13 -6.83 -28.35
N SER A 131 24.00 -6.10 -27.65
CA SER A 131 23.83 -4.68 -27.35
C SER A 131 24.58 -3.75 -28.32
N GLY A 132 25.29 -4.30 -29.32
CA GLY A 132 26.12 -3.52 -30.24
C GLY A 132 27.35 -2.87 -29.60
N LEU A 133 27.85 -3.42 -28.48
CA LEU A 133 29.07 -2.96 -27.81
C LEU A 133 30.30 -3.61 -28.43
N THR A 134 31.45 -2.94 -28.32
CA THR A 134 32.67 -3.34 -29.03
C THR A 134 33.47 -4.42 -28.32
N SER A 135 33.22 -4.67 -27.03
CA SER A 135 33.95 -5.68 -26.26
C SER A 135 33.18 -6.22 -25.05
N PRO A 136 33.52 -7.43 -24.57
CA PRO A 136 33.02 -7.96 -23.30
C PRO A 136 33.31 -7.06 -22.10
N GLU A 137 34.45 -6.36 -22.09
CA GLU A 137 34.82 -5.42 -21.01
C GLU A 137 33.89 -4.22 -20.97
N GLN A 138 33.51 -3.68 -22.14
CA GLN A 138 32.53 -2.60 -22.24
C GLN A 138 31.16 -3.06 -21.75
N ALA A 139 30.73 -4.28 -22.08
CA ALA A 139 29.48 -4.86 -21.57
C ALA A 139 29.52 -5.07 -20.05
N ALA A 140 30.62 -5.61 -19.51
CA ALA A 140 30.81 -5.76 -18.07
C ALA A 140 30.74 -4.38 -17.36
N THR A 141 31.39 -3.36 -17.92
CA THR A 141 31.34 -2.00 -17.40
C THR A 141 29.91 -1.43 -17.44
N ALA A 142 29.17 -1.64 -18.53
CA ALA A 142 27.81 -1.15 -18.67
C ALA A 142 26.83 -1.80 -17.68
N PHE A 143 26.92 -3.12 -17.49
CA PHE A 143 25.90 -3.89 -16.75
C PHE A 143 26.30 -4.31 -15.34
N ARG A 144 27.57 -4.13 -14.92
CA ARG A 144 28.08 -4.57 -13.61
C ARG A 144 28.79 -3.48 -12.79
N SER A 145 28.88 -2.25 -13.29
CA SER A 145 29.61 -1.15 -12.60
C SER A 145 28.88 -0.54 -11.41
N GLN A 146 27.56 -0.69 -11.30
CA GLN A 146 26.80 -0.17 -10.16
C GLN A 146 26.97 -1.11 -8.95
N PRO A 147 27.64 -0.70 -7.86
CA PRO A 147 27.84 -1.56 -6.70
C PRO A 147 26.61 -1.63 -5.78
N ALA A 148 25.68 -0.67 -5.91
CA ALA A 148 24.58 -0.53 -4.96
C ALA A 148 23.43 -1.51 -5.23
N ALA A 149 22.95 -2.18 -4.18
CA ALA A 149 21.78 -3.04 -4.23
C ALA A 149 20.48 -2.23 -4.04
N LEU A 150 19.67 -2.10 -5.10
CA LEU A 150 18.38 -1.41 -5.17
C LEU A 150 18.36 0.10 -4.88
N LEU A 151 19.09 0.61 -3.89
CA LEU A 151 19.13 2.02 -3.50
C LEU A 151 20.56 2.56 -3.58
N THR A 152 20.76 3.72 -4.17
CA THR A 152 22.06 4.41 -4.25
C THR A 152 21.91 5.91 -4.06
N ARG A 153 22.96 6.57 -3.57
CA ARG A 153 22.97 8.02 -3.39
C ARG A 153 23.56 8.67 -4.63
N LEU A 154 22.81 9.62 -5.21
CA LEU A 154 23.31 10.45 -6.29
C LEU A 154 24.24 11.54 -5.75
N SER A 155 25.31 11.84 -6.48
CA SER A 155 26.20 12.98 -6.17
C SER A 155 25.54 14.33 -6.47
N ARG A 156 24.60 14.37 -7.42
CA ARG A 156 23.84 15.55 -7.82
C ARG A 156 22.49 15.16 -8.42
N LYS A 157 21.60 16.14 -8.54
CA LYS A 157 20.31 15.95 -9.22
C LYS A 157 20.52 15.58 -10.69
N LEU A 158 19.65 14.74 -11.23
CA LEU A 158 19.64 14.38 -12.65
C LEU A 158 18.98 15.50 -13.47
N HIS A 159 19.75 16.47 -13.96
CA HIS A 159 19.22 17.66 -14.65
C HIS A 159 18.44 17.37 -15.95
N GLY A 160 18.68 16.21 -16.57
CA GLY A 160 17.95 15.72 -17.74
C GLY A 160 16.61 15.05 -17.42
N VAL A 161 16.37 14.65 -16.17
CA VAL A 161 15.13 14.01 -15.73
C VAL A 161 14.18 15.08 -15.21
N ARG A 162 13.22 15.47 -16.04
CA ARG A 162 12.28 16.55 -15.73
C ARG A 162 10.85 16.03 -15.66
N PRO A 163 10.17 16.18 -14.51
CA PRO A 163 8.75 15.87 -14.40
C PRO A 163 7.89 16.62 -15.40
N ARG A 164 6.89 15.94 -15.96
CA ARG A 164 5.91 16.54 -16.87
C ARG A 164 4.50 16.33 -16.30
N GLU A 165 3.69 17.37 -16.27
CA GLU A 165 2.35 17.28 -15.67
C GLU A 165 1.46 16.29 -16.44
N HIS A 166 1.54 16.27 -17.77
CA HIS A 166 0.77 15.34 -18.60
C HIS A 166 1.09 13.87 -18.32
N ASP A 167 2.30 13.56 -17.80
CA ASP A 167 2.69 12.19 -17.48
C ASP A 167 1.91 11.63 -16.29
N ARG A 168 1.37 12.49 -15.41
CA ARG A 168 0.55 12.09 -14.26
C ARG A 168 -0.79 11.47 -14.70
N HIS A 169 -1.30 11.86 -15.88
CA HIS A 169 -2.62 11.48 -16.35
C HIS A 169 -2.78 9.95 -16.42
N GLY A 170 -3.78 9.44 -15.69
CA GLY A 170 -4.15 8.03 -15.67
C GLY A 170 -3.24 7.12 -14.82
N ILE A 171 -2.18 7.65 -14.21
CA ILE A 171 -1.28 6.88 -13.33
C ILE A 171 -1.13 7.45 -11.93
N VAL A 172 -1.41 8.74 -11.71
CA VAL A 172 -1.36 9.38 -10.39
C VAL A 172 -2.68 10.10 -10.08
N VAL A 173 -3.15 9.98 -8.84
CA VAL A 173 -4.22 10.81 -8.28
C VAL A 173 -3.82 11.28 -6.88
N ASN A 174 -4.11 12.53 -6.54
CA ASN A 174 -3.87 13.02 -5.19
C ASN A 174 -5.07 12.71 -4.29
N ALA A 175 -4.88 11.88 -3.27
CA ALA A 175 -5.93 11.42 -2.38
C ALA A 175 -6.49 12.52 -1.48
N ALA A 176 -5.80 13.65 -1.30
CA ALA A 176 -6.36 14.79 -0.58
C ALA A 176 -7.61 15.34 -1.26
N ARG A 177 -7.71 15.21 -2.59
CA ARG A 177 -8.84 15.65 -3.41
C ARG A 177 -10.03 14.68 -3.40
N VAL A 178 -9.84 13.48 -2.87
CA VAL A 178 -10.92 12.50 -2.75
C VAL A 178 -11.80 12.89 -1.55
N PRO A 179 -13.13 13.02 -1.75
CA PRO A 179 -14.03 13.36 -0.66
C PRO A 179 -14.06 12.25 0.39
N PRO A 180 -14.24 12.58 1.68
CA PRO A 180 -14.42 11.57 2.70
C PRO A 180 -15.79 10.87 2.58
N ASP A 181 -15.85 9.64 3.06
CA ASP A 181 -17.07 8.90 3.33
C ASP A 181 -17.79 9.44 4.57
N SER A 182 -18.95 8.84 4.91
CA SER A 182 -19.76 9.24 6.07
C SER A 182 -19.06 9.06 7.42
N THR A 183 -17.90 8.40 7.45
CA THR A 183 -17.09 8.16 8.66
C THR A 183 -15.78 8.95 8.65
N GLY A 184 -15.64 9.90 7.73
CA GLY A 184 -14.43 10.72 7.59
C GLY A 184 -13.25 10.01 6.93
N GLY A 185 -13.40 8.74 6.53
CA GLY A 185 -12.36 8.01 5.80
C GLY A 185 -12.37 8.38 4.32
N LYS A 186 -11.28 8.12 3.59
CA LYS A 186 -11.22 8.31 2.14
C LYS A 186 -10.86 7.00 1.47
N THR A 187 -11.43 6.75 0.29
CA THR A 187 -11.07 5.57 -0.49
C THR A 187 -10.76 5.95 -1.93
N VAL A 188 -9.52 5.70 -2.36
CA VAL A 188 -9.09 5.86 -3.75
C VAL A 188 -9.41 4.56 -4.51
N THR A 189 -10.35 4.61 -5.46
CA THR A 189 -10.84 3.45 -6.22
C THR A 189 -10.56 3.61 -7.71
N ALA A 190 -10.97 2.62 -8.50
CA ALA A 190 -10.95 2.69 -9.95
C ALA A 190 -11.70 3.91 -10.55
N ALA A 191 -12.66 4.49 -9.83
CA ALA A 191 -13.36 5.70 -10.27
C ALA A 191 -12.46 6.94 -10.25
N HIS A 192 -11.47 6.97 -9.34
CA HIS A 192 -10.52 8.07 -9.19
C HIS A 192 -9.26 7.83 -10.03
N LEU A 193 -8.82 6.57 -10.14
CA LEU A 193 -7.64 6.16 -10.89
C LEU A 193 -7.91 4.84 -11.60
N PRO A 194 -8.30 4.84 -12.90
CA PRO A 194 -8.71 3.63 -13.63
C PRO A 194 -7.69 2.49 -13.62
N ALA A 195 -6.39 2.79 -13.50
CA ALA A 195 -5.34 1.79 -13.38
C ALA A 195 -5.58 0.83 -12.19
N LEU A 196 -6.19 1.30 -11.09
CA LEU A 196 -6.55 0.49 -9.93
C LEU A 196 -7.55 -0.64 -10.26
N ALA A 197 -8.37 -0.48 -11.31
CA ALA A 197 -9.24 -1.55 -11.80
C ALA A 197 -8.45 -2.76 -12.28
N GLN A 198 -7.35 -2.52 -13.00
CA GLN A 198 -6.48 -3.57 -13.54
C GLN A 198 -5.67 -4.25 -12.43
N LEU A 199 -5.34 -3.52 -11.37
CA LEU A 199 -4.66 -4.10 -10.21
C LEU A 199 -5.62 -4.90 -9.32
N GLY A 200 -6.93 -4.65 -9.39
CA GLY A 200 -7.91 -5.20 -8.46
C GLY A 200 -7.73 -4.66 -7.04
N LEU A 201 -7.21 -3.43 -6.89
CA LEU A 201 -6.84 -2.82 -5.61
C LEU A 201 -7.52 -1.47 -5.41
N SER A 202 -7.61 -1.04 -4.17
CA SER A 202 -7.95 0.34 -3.78
C SER A 202 -7.15 0.76 -2.55
N VAL A 203 -7.11 2.05 -2.29
CA VAL A 203 -6.36 2.65 -1.18
C VAL A 203 -7.34 3.26 -0.18
N GLY A 204 -7.40 2.71 1.03
CA GLY A 204 -8.17 3.29 2.13
C GLY A 204 -7.30 4.20 2.99
N LEU A 205 -7.81 5.36 3.38
CA LEU A 205 -7.15 6.32 4.26
C LEU A 205 -8.09 6.65 5.42
N ALA A 206 -7.61 6.53 6.65
CA ALA A 206 -8.38 6.93 7.82
C ALA A 206 -7.50 7.76 8.76
N LEU A 207 -8.07 8.86 9.23
CA LEU A 207 -7.49 9.70 10.27
C LEU A 207 -8.42 9.64 11.47
N LEU A 208 -7.86 9.31 12.62
CA LEU A 208 -8.51 9.38 13.91
C LEU A 208 -7.86 10.51 14.69
N ASP A 209 -8.66 11.47 15.14
CA ASP A 209 -8.18 12.59 15.92
C ASP A 209 -7.74 12.15 17.33
N ALA A 210 -6.99 13.03 18.00
CA ALA A 210 -6.63 12.85 19.41
C ALA A 210 -7.89 12.86 20.31
N GLY A 211 -7.77 12.28 21.51
CA GLY A 211 -8.86 12.18 22.50
C GLY A 211 -9.71 10.92 22.37
N ALA A 212 -9.07 9.74 22.36
CA ALA A 212 -9.71 8.43 22.30
C ALA A 212 -10.72 8.24 21.17
N ALA A 213 -10.46 8.82 19.98
CA ALA A 213 -11.34 8.60 18.84
C ALA A 213 -11.41 7.11 18.51
N VAL A 214 -12.62 6.60 18.30
CA VAL A 214 -12.86 5.21 17.89
C VAL A 214 -13.50 5.21 16.52
N ARG A 215 -12.97 4.37 15.63
CA ARG A 215 -13.52 4.11 14.31
C ARG A 215 -13.94 2.66 14.20
N GLY A 216 -15.14 2.45 13.66
CA GLY A 216 -15.72 1.13 13.47
C GLY A 216 -16.87 0.84 14.44
N PRO A 217 -17.33 -0.42 14.51
CA PRO A 217 -16.84 -1.55 13.72
C PRO A 217 -17.15 -1.42 12.21
N TRP A 218 -16.26 -1.94 11.36
CA TRP A 218 -16.47 -2.00 9.90
C TRP A 218 -16.17 -3.38 9.31
N VAL A 219 -16.77 -3.66 8.15
CA VAL A 219 -16.52 -4.86 7.34
C VAL A 219 -16.50 -4.49 5.86
N LEU A 220 -15.76 -5.26 5.06
CA LEU A 220 -15.80 -5.19 3.60
C LEU A 220 -16.81 -6.21 3.06
N ARG A 221 -17.99 -5.73 2.61
CA ARG A 221 -19.12 -6.54 2.15
C ARG A 221 -18.78 -7.37 0.91
N ASP A 222 -17.91 -6.84 0.06
CA ASP A 222 -17.39 -7.52 -1.13
C ASP A 222 -16.37 -8.62 -0.81
N ALA A 223 -16.22 -8.96 0.47
CA ALA A 223 -15.32 -9.99 0.96
C ALA A 223 -13.86 -9.72 0.58
N ALA A 224 -13.46 -8.45 0.48
CA ALA A 224 -12.08 -8.08 0.25
C ALA A 224 -11.25 -8.24 1.53
N ALA A 225 -10.00 -8.67 1.37
CA ALA A 225 -9.00 -8.58 2.44
C ALA A 225 -8.33 -7.21 2.42
N GLN A 226 -7.87 -6.76 3.58
CA GLN A 226 -7.26 -5.45 3.77
C GLN A 226 -5.95 -5.58 4.54
N ALA A 227 -4.87 -4.99 4.03
CA ALA A 227 -3.64 -4.77 4.78
C ALA A 227 -3.62 -3.32 5.25
N VAL A 228 -3.48 -3.09 6.56
CA VAL A 228 -3.55 -1.77 7.19
C VAL A 228 -2.19 -1.43 7.79
N TYR A 229 -1.59 -0.35 7.30
CA TYR A 229 -0.35 0.23 7.80
C TYR A 229 -0.66 1.41 8.72
N VAL A 230 -0.10 1.41 9.92
CA VAL A 230 -0.17 2.53 10.84
C VAL A 230 0.90 3.53 10.44
N ALA A 231 0.49 4.62 9.78
CA ALA A 231 1.38 5.63 9.25
C ALA A 231 1.90 6.58 10.35
N ARG A 232 1.02 6.97 11.27
CA ARG A 232 1.32 7.90 12.37
C ARG A 232 0.48 7.56 13.60
N GLY A 233 0.99 7.98 14.76
CA GLY A 233 0.30 7.79 16.03
C GLY A 233 0.36 6.36 16.54
N SER A 234 -0.54 6.05 17.46
CA SER A 234 -0.67 4.76 18.12
C SER A 234 -2.09 4.56 18.62
N GLY A 235 -2.42 3.34 19.00
CA GLY A 235 -3.72 2.97 19.52
C GLY A 235 -3.93 1.47 19.54
N ARG A 236 -5.18 1.07 19.75
CA ARG A 236 -5.58 -0.34 19.85
C ARG A 236 -6.42 -0.76 18.67
N VAL A 237 -6.11 -1.91 18.09
CA VAL A 237 -6.88 -2.52 17.00
C VAL A 237 -7.46 -3.85 17.48
N GLN A 238 -8.75 -4.05 17.20
CA GLN A 238 -9.39 -5.35 17.35
C GLN A 238 -9.94 -5.84 16.01
N VAL A 239 -9.77 -7.14 15.75
CA VAL A 239 -10.32 -7.83 14.57
C VAL A 239 -11.06 -9.07 15.05
N ALA A 240 -12.37 -9.11 14.83
CA ALA A 240 -13.22 -10.26 15.10
C ALA A 240 -13.32 -11.16 13.86
N SER A 241 -13.39 -12.47 14.07
CA SER A 241 -13.64 -13.43 13.00
C SER A 241 -15.09 -13.32 12.49
N ALA A 242 -15.32 -13.74 11.24
CA ALA A 242 -16.65 -13.74 10.62
C ALA A 242 -17.72 -14.58 11.38
N GLY A 243 -17.28 -15.45 12.30
CA GLY A 243 -18.16 -16.30 13.11
C GLY A 243 -18.44 -15.77 14.53
N GLY A 244 -17.91 -14.61 14.92
CA GLY A 244 -18.21 -13.92 16.19
C GLY A 244 -17.71 -14.58 17.48
N ALA A 245 -17.30 -15.85 17.45
CA ALA A 245 -16.88 -16.59 18.64
C ALA A 245 -15.42 -16.30 19.07
N SER A 246 -14.61 -15.67 18.21
CA SER A 246 -13.21 -15.40 18.50
C SER A 246 -12.73 -14.07 17.93
N THR A 247 -11.95 -13.38 18.75
CA THR A 247 -11.12 -12.26 18.35
C THR A 247 -9.85 -12.80 17.70
N LEU A 248 -9.65 -12.47 16.42
CA LEU A 248 -8.45 -12.83 15.66
C LEU A 248 -7.24 -12.00 16.09
N LEU A 249 -7.47 -10.75 16.48
CA LEU A 249 -6.45 -9.82 16.90
C LEU A 249 -7.02 -8.84 17.93
N ASP A 250 -6.26 -8.62 18.99
CA ASP A 250 -6.46 -7.55 19.96
C ASP A 250 -5.08 -7.06 20.38
N ALA A 251 -4.66 -5.90 19.88
CA ALA A 251 -3.29 -5.44 20.07
C ALA A 251 -3.17 -3.92 20.07
N GLU A 252 -2.24 -3.45 20.90
CA GLU A 252 -1.66 -2.12 20.79
C GLU A 252 -0.75 -2.06 19.56
N VAL A 253 -0.86 -0.96 18.82
CA VAL A 253 -0.11 -0.71 17.60
C VAL A 253 0.40 0.72 17.59
N ALA A 254 1.56 0.91 16.95
CA ALA A 254 2.16 2.21 16.76
C ALA A 254 2.57 2.39 15.30
N ALA A 255 2.92 3.63 14.95
CA ALA A 255 3.45 3.97 13.64
C ALA A 255 4.57 3.02 13.21
N GLY A 256 4.48 2.50 11.98
CA GLY A 256 5.39 1.49 11.47
C GLY A 256 4.88 0.06 11.57
N SER A 257 3.76 -0.20 12.25
CA SER A 257 3.12 -1.52 12.29
C SER A 257 2.23 -1.77 11.07
N LEU A 258 2.20 -3.02 10.61
CA LEU A 258 1.26 -3.51 9.62
C LEU A 258 0.41 -4.64 10.22
N LEU A 259 -0.89 -4.61 9.97
CA LEU A 259 -1.83 -5.66 10.32
C LEU A 259 -2.71 -6.04 9.11
N VAL A 260 -3.37 -7.19 9.19
CA VAL A 260 -4.25 -7.68 8.13
C VAL A 260 -5.65 -7.88 8.70
N VAL A 261 -6.66 -7.41 7.97
CA VAL A 261 -8.08 -7.70 8.20
C VAL A 261 -8.52 -8.69 7.11
N PRO A 262 -8.70 -9.98 7.44
CA PRO A 262 -9.10 -10.99 6.48
C PRO A 262 -10.51 -10.75 5.94
N ARG A 263 -10.86 -11.51 4.90
CA ARG A 263 -12.19 -11.48 4.30
C ARG A 263 -13.28 -11.75 5.36
N TYR A 264 -14.33 -10.93 5.35
CA TYR A 264 -15.47 -10.96 6.30
C TYR A 264 -15.11 -10.74 7.77
N ALA A 265 -13.86 -10.44 8.11
CA ALA A 265 -13.51 -10.05 9.47
C ALA A 265 -14.04 -8.64 9.76
N VAL A 266 -14.44 -8.42 11.00
CA VAL A 266 -14.92 -7.12 11.47
C VAL A 266 -13.79 -6.45 12.24
N ALA A 267 -13.42 -5.24 11.85
CA ALA A 267 -12.35 -4.50 12.51
C ALA A 267 -12.89 -3.26 13.23
N LEU A 268 -12.23 -2.87 14.31
CA LEU A 268 -12.39 -1.60 14.98
C LEU A 268 -11.03 -1.10 15.45
N VAL A 269 -10.87 0.22 15.51
CA VAL A 269 -9.63 0.86 15.93
C VAL A 269 -9.92 2.05 16.84
N ALA A 270 -9.16 2.15 17.92
CA ALA A 270 -9.19 3.27 18.83
C ALA A 270 -7.82 3.95 18.80
N ALA A 271 -7.78 5.27 18.60
CA ALA A 271 -6.55 6.04 18.69
C ALA A 271 -6.21 6.36 20.16
N ASP A 272 -4.92 6.50 20.44
CA ASP A 272 -4.46 7.00 21.74
C ASP A 272 -4.80 8.48 21.94
N ASP A 273 -4.97 8.87 23.20
CA ASP A 273 -5.40 10.22 23.60
C ASP A 273 -4.51 11.35 23.09
N ALA A 274 -3.18 11.12 23.04
CA ALA A 274 -2.23 12.22 22.86
C ALA A 274 -1.98 12.63 21.41
N GLY A 275 -2.09 11.71 20.45
CA GLY A 275 -1.53 11.88 19.11
C GLY A 275 -2.46 11.60 17.93
N GLY A 276 -3.63 11.03 18.19
CA GLY A 276 -4.47 10.48 17.12
C GLY A 276 -3.79 9.30 16.41
N MET A 277 -4.34 8.91 15.26
CA MET A 277 -3.84 7.78 14.48
C MET A 277 -4.13 7.95 12.99
N GLU A 278 -3.12 7.71 12.14
CA GLU A 278 -3.28 7.73 10.68
C GLU A 278 -3.06 6.33 10.12
N LEU A 279 -4.02 5.84 9.34
CA LEU A 279 -4.03 4.51 8.74
C LEU A 279 -4.05 4.60 7.22
N VAL A 280 -3.21 3.80 6.58
CA VAL A 280 -3.19 3.61 5.13
C VAL A 280 -3.44 2.15 4.84
N SER A 281 -4.41 1.87 3.98
CA SER A 281 -4.88 0.52 3.71
C SER A 281 -4.72 0.15 2.25
N LEU A 282 -4.14 -1.01 1.99
CA LEU A 282 -4.32 -1.72 0.72
C LEU A 282 -5.56 -2.58 0.86
N ILE A 283 -6.56 -2.36 0.01
CA ILE A 283 -7.77 -3.17 -0.03
C ILE A 283 -7.76 -3.98 -1.32
N LYS A 284 -7.93 -5.30 -1.20
CA LYS A 284 -7.90 -6.25 -2.32
C LYS A 284 -9.22 -6.27 -3.11
N SER A 285 -9.65 -5.09 -3.52
CA SER A 285 -10.80 -4.86 -4.39
C SER A 285 -10.67 -3.51 -5.07
N SER A 286 -11.06 -3.41 -6.34
CA SER A 286 -11.04 -2.15 -7.09
C SER A 286 -12.24 -1.24 -6.79
N ARG A 287 -13.28 -1.79 -6.17
CA ARG A 287 -14.54 -1.11 -5.80
C ARG A 287 -15.00 -1.64 -4.44
N PRO A 288 -14.25 -1.36 -3.36
CA PRO A 288 -14.55 -1.91 -2.05
C PRO A 288 -15.89 -1.39 -1.53
N ALA A 289 -16.65 -2.26 -0.87
CA ALA A 289 -17.91 -1.91 -0.23
C ALA A 289 -17.72 -1.96 1.29
N MET A 290 -17.17 -0.88 1.85
CA MET A 290 -16.99 -0.75 3.30
C MET A 290 -18.33 -0.41 3.95
N GLU A 291 -18.70 -1.21 4.94
CA GLU A 291 -19.94 -1.08 5.69
C GLU A 291 -19.63 -0.88 7.16
N HIS A 292 -20.41 -0.01 7.79
CA HIS A 292 -20.40 0.19 9.24
C HIS A 292 -21.62 -0.49 9.86
N PHE A 293 -21.53 -0.88 11.12
CA PHE A 293 -22.65 -1.56 11.77
C PHE A 293 -23.62 -0.61 12.47
N THR A 294 -23.15 0.50 13.04
CA THR A 294 -23.96 1.46 13.80
C THR A 294 -24.00 2.83 13.13
N GLY A 295 -25.01 3.63 13.47
CA GLY A 295 -25.21 4.99 12.97
C GLY A 295 -26.09 5.07 11.72
N LYS A 296 -26.36 6.29 11.28
CA LYS A 296 -27.24 6.53 10.13
C LYS A 296 -26.60 6.03 8.83
N GLY A 297 -27.32 5.19 8.08
CA GLY A 297 -26.82 4.59 6.83
C GLY A 297 -25.92 3.37 7.02
N SER A 298 -25.81 2.86 8.25
CA SER A 298 -25.11 1.61 8.60
C SER A 298 -26.00 0.37 8.42
N VAL A 299 -25.43 -0.82 8.63
CA VAL A 299 -26.18 -2.09 8.59
C VAL A 299 -27.34 -2.10 9.58
N ILE A 300 -27.13 -1.76 10.86
CA ILE A 300 -28.20 -1.72 11.86
C ILE A 300 -29.14 -0.53 11.59
N GLY A 301 -28.58 0.61 11.18
CA GLY A 301 -29.33 1.80 10.80
C GLY A 301 -30.33 1.58 9.67
N GLY A 302 -30.02 0.67 8.74
CA GLY A 302 -30.84 0.35 7.57
C GLY A 302 -31.92 -0.72 7.78
N LEU A 303 -31.85 -1.52 8.84
CA LEU A 303 -32.88 -2.52 9.18
C LEU A 303 -34.16 -1.83 9.71
N THR A 304 -35.25 -2.55 9.95
CA THR A 304 -36.39 -1.97 10.72
C THR A 304 -36.10 -2.04 12.23
N PRO A 305 -36.59 -1.09 13.05
CA PRO A 305 -36.35 -1.11 14.49
C PRO A 305 -36.76 -2.43 15.15
N GLU A 306 -37.89 -3.01 14.75
CA GLU A 306 -38.42 -4.27 15.29
C GLU A 306 -37.50 -5.46 14.97
N ILE A 307 -36.90 -5.49 13.77
CA ILE A 307 -35.92 -6.53 13.40
C ILE A 307 -34.68 -6.41 14.28
N VAL A 308 -34.16 -5.19 14.48
CA VAL A 308 -32.98 -4.98 15.33
C VAL A 308 -33.28 -5.36 16.78
N GLN A 309 -34.47 -4.97 17.28
CA GLN A 309 -34.92 -5.29 18.62
C GLN A 309 -34.97 -6.80 18.85
N ALA A 310 -35.61 -7.53 17.93
CA ALA A 310 -35.71 -8.98 18.00
C ALA A 310 -34.35 -9.67 17.83
N ALA A 311 -33.51 -9.20 16.91
CA ALA A 311 -32.21 -9.81 16.60
C ALA A 311 -31.18 -9.62 17.73
N LEU A 312 -31.14 -8.44 18.36
CA LEU A 312 -30.21 -8.14 19.44
C LEU A 312 -30.81 -8.38 20.83
N ASN A 313 -32.12 -8.62 20.92
CA ASN A 313 -32.86 -8.77 22.18
C ASN A 313 -32.65 -7.59 23.14
N VAL A 314 -32.87 -6.37 22.63
CA VAL A 314 -32.63 -5.10 23.35
C VAL A 314 -33.89 -4.23 23.43
N SER A 315 -33.84 -3.13 24.19
CA SER A 315 -34.96 -2.19 24.27
C SER A 315 -35.06 -1.28 23.04
N PRO A 316 -36.24 -0.74 22.72
CA PRO A 316 -36.42 0.21 21.61
C PRO A 316 -35.52 1.44 21.71
N GLU A 317 -35.27 1.94 22.93
CA GLU A 317 -34.41 3.10 23.17
C GLU A 317 -32.95 2.81 22.77
N LEU A 318 -32.47 1.59 23.06
CA LEU A 318 -31.12 1.19 22.64
C LEU A 318 -31.04 0.98 21.13
N VAL A 319 -32.10 0.46 20.49
CA VAL A 319 -32.20 0.39 19.03
C VAL A 319 -32.09 1.78 18.41
N GLU A 320 -32.79 2.77 18.94
CA GLU A 320 -32.72 4.15 18.44
C GLU A 320 -31.30 4.71 18.55
N GLN A 321 -30.61 4.48 19.68
CA GLN A 321 -29.22 4.91 19.86
C GLN A 321 -28.28 4.29 18.83
N LEU A 322 -28.38 2.97 18.60
CA LEU A 322 -27.51 2.24 17.65
C LEU A 322 -27.72 2.67 16.19
N ARG A 323 -28.90 3.18 15.85
CA ARG A 323 -29.25 3.58 14.47
C ARG A 323 -28.91 5.04 14.17
N THR A 324 -28.76 5.87 15.19
CA THR A 324 -28.61 7.32 15.04
C THR A 324 -27.19 7.81 15.30
N LYS A 325 -26.47 7.20 16.25
CA LYS A 325 -25.06 7.46 16.56
C LYS A 325 -24.15 6.49 15.83
#